data_AF-A0A7C2JUU5-F1
#
_entry.id   AF-A0A7C2JUU5-F1
#
_cell.length_a   1.000
_cell.length_b   1.000
_cell.length_c   1.000
_cell.angle_alpha   90.00
_cell.angle_beta   90.00
_cell.angle_gamma   90.00
#
_symmetry.space_group_name_H-M   'P 1'
#
loop_
_entity.id
_entity.type
_entity.pdbx_description
1 polymer ?
#
loop_
_entity_poly.entity_id
_entity_poly.type
_entity_poly.pdbx_seq_one_letter_code
_entity_poly.pdbx_strand_id
1 'polypeptide(L)'
;MSREFEFGSEREQREWEAQERAVAEERSGAPSTGDRNVDAYRLVARALRAPPITPLPSDFGARTAARARALRAANEQVEIWLERGLLALLLLAGAAALFIYNRDWLREIDLSVPEGAAMSIRTVAAWGIAVAGCVGISSALTFSRKP
;
A
#
# COMPACT_ATOMS: atom_id res chain seq x y z
N MET A 1 -0.94 21.50 -6.02
CA MET A 1 -0.77 20.28 -5.21
C MET A 1 -0.19 19.20 -6.12
N SER A 2 1.13 19.25 -6.30
CA SER A 2 1.88 18.30 -7.12
C SER A 2 1.95 17.00 -6.33
N ARG A 3 1.46 15.89 -6.90
CA ARG A 3 1.71 14.57 -6.32
C ARG A 3 3.22 14.33 -6.45
N GLU A 4 3.92 14.29 -5.34
CA GLU A 4 5.30 13.83 -5.28
C GLU A 4 5.24 12.33 -5.59
N PHE A 5 5.55 11.98 -6.84
CA PHE A 5 5.61 10.59 -7.26
C PHE A 5 6.88 9.99 -6.62
N GLU A 6 6.68 9.07 -5.69
CA GLU A 6 7.78 8.31 -5.09
C GLU A 6 8.28 7.29 -6.12
N PHE A 7 9.49 7.50 -6.63
CA PHE A 7 10.15 6.59 -7.56
C PHE A 7 10.98 5.57 -6.77
N GLY A 8 10.92 4.30 -7.14
CA GLY A 8 11.67 3.23 -6.48
C GLY A 8 13.17 3.25 -6.78
N SER A 9 13.60 4.05 -7.77
CA SER A 9 15.02 4.25 -8.11
C SER A 9 15.28 5.53 -8.90
N GLU A 10 16.52 6.02 -8.88
CA GLU A 10 16.92 7.15 -9.74
C GLU A 10 16.78 6.84 -11.23
N ARG A 11 16.93 5.57 -11.62
CA ARG A 11 16.76 5.15 -13.02
C ARG A 11 15.31 5.36 -13.46
N GLU A 12 14.36 4.96 -12.62
CA GLU A 12 12.93 5.13 -12.87
C GLU A 12 12.56 6.62 -12.96
N GLN A 13 13.14 7.45 -12.09
CA GLN A 13 12.98 8.90 -12.17
C GLN A 13 13.51 9.46 -13.49
N ARG A 14 14.72 9.06 -13.92
CA ARG A 14 15.30 9.50 -15.21
C ARG A 14 14.46 9.05 -16.41
N GLU A 15 13.93 7.83 -16.37
CA GLU A 15 13.04 7.31 -17.40
C GLU A 15 11.72 8.11 -17.45
N TRP A 16 11.14 8.43 -16.29
CA TRP A 16 9.96 9.27 -16.16
C TRP A 16 10.18 10.67 -16.71
N GLU A 17 11.27 11.33 -16.33
CA GLU A 17 11.63 12.66 -16.82
C GLU A 17 11.82 12.69 -18.34
N ALA A 18 12.44 11.66 -18.92
CA ALA A 18 12.60 11.54 -20.37
C ALA A 18 11.24 11.43 -21.09
N GLN A 19 10.29 10.68 -20.51
CA GLN A 19 8.93 10.54 -21.06
C GLN A 19 8.15 11.85 -20.98
N GLU A 20 8.15 12.52 -19.82
CA GLU A 20 7.46 13.80 -19.64
C GLU A 20 8.03 14.87 -20.57
N ARG A 21 9.37 14.90 -20.73
CA ARG A 21 10.04 15.80 -21.67
C ARG A 21 9.65 15.50 -23.11
N ALA A 22 9.65 14.23 -23.52
CA ALA A 22 9.23 13.84 -24.87
C ALA A 22 7.78 14.25 -25.17
N VAL A 23 6.86 14.10 -24.21
CA VAL A 23 5.47 14.51 -24.35
C VAL A 23 5.34 16.02 -24.46
N ALA A 24 6.12 16.78 -23.67
CA ALA A 24 6.15 18.24 -23.73
C ALA A 24 6.73 18.76 -25.05
N GLU A 25 7.84 18.20 -25.52
CA GLU A 25 8.50 18.56 -26.78
C GLU A 25 7.62 18.23 -28.00
N GLU A 26 6.95 17.08 -28.00
CA GLU A 26 6.02 16.73 -29.08
C GLU A 26 4.75 17.60 -29.06
N ARG A 27 4.35 18.15 -27.91
CA ARG A 27 3.27 19.15 -27.81
C ARG A 27 3.67 20.50 -28.37
N SER A 28 4.88 20.95 -28.09
CA SER A 28 5.39 22.25 -28.52
C SER A 28 5.95 22.24 -29.94
N GLY A 29 6.07 21.06 -30.57
CA GLY A 29 6.67 20.91 -31.89
C GLY A 29 8.18 21.19 -31.89
N ALA A 30 8.84 21.02 -30.75
CA ALA A 30 10.27 21.27 -30.62
C ALA A 30 11.08 20.36 -31.58
N PRO A 31 12.22 20.85 -32.13
CA PRO A 31 13.11 20.01 -32.91
C PRO A 31 13.70 18.88 -32.05
N SER A 32 14.21 17.82 -32.68
CA SER A 32 14.90 16.75 -31.96
C SER A 32 16.16 17.31 -31.28
N THR A 33 16.37 16.91 -30.02
CA THR A 33 17.50 17.33 -29.19
C THR A 33 18.69 16.37 -29.29
N GLY A 34 18.54 15.24 -30.00
CA GLY A 34 19.56 14.19 -30.13
C GLY A 34 19.63 13.21 -28.96
N ASP A 35 18.78 13.37 -27.94
CA ASP A 35 18.61 12.36 -26.89
C ASP A 35 17.75 11.21 -27.42
N ARG A 36 18.41 10.05 -27.63
CA ARG A 36 17.79 8.84 -28.20
C ARG A 36 16.56 8.40 -27.41
N ASN A 37 16.55 8.53 -26.08
CA ASN A 37 15.42 8.10 -25.26
C ASN A 37 14.23 9.02 -25.46
N VAL A 38 14.47 10.33 -25.43
CA VAL A 38 13.43 11.35 -25.66
C VAL A 38 12.86 11.21 -27.08
N ASP A 39 13.71 11.07 -28.10
CA ASP A 39 13.28 10.88 -29.49
C ASP A 39 12.43 9.61 -29.68
N ALA A 40 12.82 8.50 -29.03
CA ALA A 40 12.03 7.28 -29.05
C ALA A 40 10.65 7.47 -28.40
N TYR A 41 10.59 8.14 -27.24
CA TYR A 41 9.33 8.43 -26.57
C TYR A 41 8.46 9.44 -27.34
N ARG A 42 9.06 10.35 -28.12
CA ARG A 42 8.30 11.25 -29.00
C ARG A 42 7.54 10.49 -30.08
N LEU A 43 8.14 9.45 -30.66
CA LEU A 43 7.45 8.59 -31.63
C LEU A 43 6.23 7.91 -31.00
N VAL A 44 6.37 7.43 -29.76
CA VAL A 44 5.26 6.84 -29.00
C VAL A 44 4.18 7.88 -28.72
N ALA A 45 4.56 9.07 -28.23
CA ALA A 45 3.62 10.16 -27.95
C ALA A 45 2.84 10.58 -29.21
N ARG A 46 3.50 10.61 -30.37
CA ARG A 46 2.87 10.87 -31.67
C ARG A 46 1.90 9.75 -32.06
N ALA A 47 2.32 8.50 -31.94
CA ALA A 47 1.48 7.34 -32.26
C ALA A 47 0.22 7.28 -31.40
N LEU A 48 0.32 7.61 -30.11
CA LEU A 48 -0.82 7.67 -29.18
C LEU A 48 -1.81 8.79 -29.50
N ARG A 49 -1.36 9.86 -30.18
CA ARG A 49 -2.23 10.96 -30.63
C ARG A 49 -2.90 10.72 -31.96
N ALA A 50 -2.33 9.84 -32.78
CA ALA A 50 -2.95 9.49 -34.04
C ALA A 50 -4.36 8.93 -33.76
N PRO A 51 -5.40 9.44 -34.44
CA PRO A 51 -6.73 8.90 -34.27
C PRO A 51 -6.69 7.39 -34.56
N PRO A 52 -7.25 6.55 -33.68
CA PRO A 52 -7.25 5.12 -33.91
C PRO A 52 -8.01 4.82 -35.19
N ILE A 53 -7.46 3.93 -36.02
CA ILE A 53 -8.05 3.54 -37.31
C ILE A 53 -9.47 2.96 -37.13
N THR A 54 -9.75 2.41 -35.94
CA THR A 54 -11.08 1.92 -35.55
C THR A 54 -11.58 2.74 -34.36
N PRO A 55 -12.82 3.27 -34.41
CA PRO A 55 -13.39 3.99 -33.28
C PRO A 55 -13.43 3.08 -32.05
N LEU A 56 -13.02 3.63 -30.91
CA LEU A 56 -13.12 2.90 -29.65
C LEU A 56 -14.59 2.64 -29.32
N PRO A 57 -14.94 1.45 -28.79
CA PRO A 57 -16.27 1.17 -28.28
C PRO A 57 -16.66 2.21 -27.21
N SER A 58 -17.94 2.61 -27.20
CA SER A 58 -18.47 3.60 -26.25
C SER A 58 -18.30 3.22 -24.78
N ASP A 59 -18.15 1.93 -24.49
CA ASP A 59 -17.96 1.36 -23.16
C ASP A 59 -16.49 1.08 -22.81
N PHE A 60 -15.53 1.42 -23.68
CA PHE A 60 -14.10 1.15 -23.43
C PHE A 60 -13.62 1.71 -22.09
N GLY A 61 -13.97 2.96 -21.78
CA GLY A 61 -13.60 3.59 -20.51
C GLY A 61 -14.19 2.85 -19.31
N ALA A 62 -15.45 2.43 -19.40
CA ALA A 62 -16.13 1.67 -18.35
C ALA A 62 -15.48 0.30 -18.14
N ARG A 63 -15.18 -0.44 -19.22
CA ARG A 63 -14.52 -1.76 -19.15
C ARG A 63 -13.10 -1.67 -18.60
N THR A 64 -12.33 -0.68 -19.04
CA THR A 64 -10.97 -0.45 -18.54
C THR A 64 -10.98 -0.07 -17.06
N ALA A 65 -11.89 0.81 -16.64
CA ALA A 65 -12.03 1.18 -15.24
C ALA A 65 -12.50 0.01 -14.36
N ALA A 66 -13.42 -0.83 -14.86
CA ALA A 66 -13.85 -2.05 -14.16
C ALA A 66 -12.68 -3.04 -13.99
N ARG A 67 -11.88 -3.25 -15.05
CA ARG A 67 -10.70 -4.12 -15.00
C ARG A 67 -9.65 -3.63 -14.02
N ALA A 68 -9.37 -2.33 -14.01
CA ALA A 68 -8.42 -1.72 -13.08
C ALA A 68 -8.87 -1.91 -11.61
N ARG A 69 -10.16 -1.71 -11.33
CA ARG A 69 -10.73 -1.95 -9.98
C ARG A 69 -10.62 -3.42 -9.57
N ALA A 70 -10.90 -4.35 -10.48
CA ALA A 70 -10.81 -5.78 -10.20
C ALA A 70 -9.37 -6.22 -9.86
N LEU A 71 -8.37 -5.72 -10.61
CA LEU A 71 -6.95 -6.00 -10.32
C LEU A 71 -6.52 -5.44 -8.97
N ARG A 72 -6.92 -4.20 -8.66
CA ARG A 72 -6.62 -3.57 -7.36
C ARG A 72 -7.26 -4.34 -6.20
N ALA A 73 -8.53 -4.72 -6.33
CA ALA A 73 -9.25 -5.46 -5.30
C ALA A 73 -8.68 -6.87 -5.05
N ALA A 74 -8.08 -7.51 -6.07
CA ALA A 74 -7.39 -8.78 -5.89
C ALA A 74 -6.10 -8.62 -5.06
N ASN A 75 -5.31 -7.58 -5.34
CA ASN A 75 -4.05 -7.33 -4.63
C ASN A 75 -4.29 -6.94 -3.15
N GLU A 76 -5.23 -6.02 -2.91
CA GLU A 76 -5.57 -5.56 -1.55
C GLU A 76 -6.07 -6.71 -0.65
N GLN A 77 -6.80 -7.67 -1.22
CA GLN A 77 -7.27 -8.82 -0.43
C GLN A 77 -6.11 -9.71 0.04
N VAL A 78 -5.16 -10.03 -0.85
CA VAL A 78 -4.01 -10.86 -0.48
C VAL A 78 -3.19 -10.20 0.62
N GLU A 79 -2.95 -8.90 0.50
CA GLU A 79 -2.22 -8.11 1.49
C GLU A 79 -2.89 -8.15 2.86
N ILE A 80 -4.21 -7.92 2.92
CA ILE A 80 -4.99 -8.00 4.17
C ILE A 80 -4.94 -9.41 4.78
N TRP A 81 -5.04 -10.46 3.97
CA TRP A 81 -4.95 -11.83 4.47
C TRP A 81 -3.57 -12.14 5.06
N LEU A 82 -2.52 -11.67 4.40
CA LEU A 82 -1.14 -11.87 4.85
C LEU A 82 -0.87 -11.12 6.15
N GLU A 83 -1.30 -9.85 6.24
CA GLU A 83 -1.18 -9.05 7.46
C GLU A 83 -1.90 -9.69 8.64
N ARG A 84 -3.15 -10.12 8.44
CA ARG A 84 -3.95 -10.77 9.49
C ARG A 84 -3.36 -12.11 9.91
N GLY A 85 -2.85 -12.90 8.95
CA GLY A 85 -2.14 -14.14 9.21
C GLY A 85 -0.88 -13.92 10.03
N LEU A 86 -0.09 -12.90 9.69
CA LEU A 86 1.13 -12.54 10.41
C LEU A 86 0.84 -12.06 11.83
N LEU A 87 -0.18 -11.22 12.02
CA LEU A 87 -0.61 -10.77 13.34
C LEU A 87 -1.11 -11.94 14.20
N ALA A 88 -1.93 -12.83 13.63
CA ALA A 88 -2.42 -14.01 14.34
C ALA A 88 -1.26 -14.93 14.75
N LEU A 89 -0.30 -15.16 13.84
CA LEU A 89 0.90 -15.95 14.13
C LEU A 89 1.75 -15.31 15.23
N LEU A 90 1.94 -13.99 15.19
CA LEU A 90 2.70 -13.25 16.20
C LEU A 90 2.04 -13.35 17.58
N LEU A 91 0.71 -13.21 17.66
CA LEU A 91 -0.03 -13.37 18.91
C LEU A 91 0.04 -14.80 19.45
N LEU A 92 -0.08 -15.81 18.58
CA LEU A 92 0.06 -17.21 18.96
C LEU A 92 1.47 -17.52 19.46
N ALA A 93 2.50 -17.04 18.76
CA ALA A 93 3.89 -17.21 19.16
C ALA A 93 4.17 -16.51 20.49
N GLY A 94 3.65 -15.29 20.68
CA GLY A 94 3.74 -14.57 21.95
C GLY A 94 3.05 -15.33 23.09
N ALA A 95 1.84 -15.82 22.88
CA ALA A 95 1.11 -16.62 23.87
C ALA A 95 1.84 -17.93 24.20
N ALA A 96 2.39 -18.61 23.19
CA ALA A 96 3.18 -19.82 23.38
C ALA A 96 4.47 -19.53 24.19
N ALA A 97 5.16 -18.44 23.87
CA ALA A 97 6.33 -18.01 24.64
C ALA A 97 5.96 -17.71 26.11
N LEU A 98 4.87 -16.99 26.35
CA LEU A 98 4.38 -16.73 27.72
C LEU A 98 4.06 -18.01 28.49
N PHE A 99 3.51 -19.02 27.80
CA PHE A 99 3.13 -20.29 28.40
C PHE A 99 4.36 -21.18 28.70
N ILE A 100 5.31 -21.24 27.76
CA ILE A 100 6.53 -22.06 27.87
C ILE A 100 7.50 -21.46 28.89
N TYR A 101 7.72 -20.15 28.85
CA TYR A 101 8.70 -19.46 29.68
C TYR A 101 8.10 -18.97 31.01
N ASN A 102 7.17 -19.70 31.61
CA ASN A 102 6.39 -19.29 32.79
C ASN A 102 7.20 -18.60 33.93
N ARG A 103 6.59 -17.60 34.60
CA ARG A 103 6.91 -16.81 35.81
C ARG A 103 8.33 -16.33 36.17
N ASP A 104 9.42 -16.96 35.71
CA ASP A 104 10.77 -16.59 36.18
C ASP A 104 11.28 -15.30 35.51
N TRP A 105 11.05 -15.10 34.21
CA TRP A 105 11.44 -13.87 33.51
C TRP A 105 10.57 -12.65 33.89
N LEU A 106 9.28 -12.83 34.24
CA LEU A 106 8.39 -11.73 34.66
C LEU A 106 8.85 -11.07 35.97
N ARG A 107 9.69 -11.73 36.77
CA ARG A 107 10.29 -11.15 37.98
C ARG A 107 11.49 -10.25 37.67
N GLU A 108 12.10 -10.41 36.51
CA GLU A 108 13.28 -9.66 36.06
C GLU A 108 12.91 -8.51 35.10
N ILE A 109 11.68 -8.50 34.59
CA ILE A 109 11.13 -7.32 33.92
C ILE A 109 10.82 -6.28 35.00
N ASP A 110 11.82 -5.48 35.33
CA ASP A 110 11.63 -4.23 36.04
C ASP A 110 11.05 -3.20 35.05
N LEU A 111 9.76 -3.36 34.73
CA LEU A 111 8.96 -2.26 34.21
C LEU A 111 8.98 -1.23 35.33
N SER A 112 9.85 -0.23 35.21
CA SER A 112 9.93 0.93 36.08
C SER A 112 8.65 1.74 35.90
N VAL A 113 7.57 1.20 36.45
CA VAL A 113 6.27 1.82 36.49
C VAL A 113 6.34 2.86 37.61
N PRO A 114 6.09 4.16 37.33
CA PRO A 114 6.14 5.20 38.35
C PRO A 114 5.30 4.80 39.56
N GLU A 115 5.76 5.09 40.78
CA GLU A 115 5.20 4.62 42.07
C GLU A 115 3.69 4.88 42.29
N GLY A 116 3.01 5.63 41.42
CA GLY A 116 1.56 5.84 41.41
C GLY A 116 0.75 4.95 40.46
N ALA A 117 1.39 4.17 39.59
CA ALA A 117 0.73 3.29 38.63
C ALA A 117 0.91 1.83 39.03
N ALA A 118 0.26 1.40 40.12
CA ALA A 118 0.14 -0.02 40.43
C ALA A 118 -0.67 -0.72 39.32
N MET A 119 0.03 -1.19 38.28
CA MET A 119 -0.57 -1.89 37.15
C MET A 119 -0.98 -3.29 37.61
N SER A 120 -2.16 -3.38 38.24
CA SER A 120 -2.74 -4.65 38.65
C SER A 120 -2.96 -5.54 37.42
N ILE A 121 -2.85 -6.87 37.59
CA ILE A 121 -3.18 -7.85 36.53
C ILE A 121 -4.57 -7.61 35.95
N ARG A 122 -5.51 -7.11 36.76
CA ARG A 122 -6.86 -6.72 36.31
C ARG A 122 -6.81 -5.54 35.33
N THR A 123 -5.95 -4.56 35.56
CA THR A 123 -5.75 -3.40 34.67
C THR A 123 -5.16 -3.84 33.34
N VAL A 124 -4.15 -4.71 33.35
CA VAL A 124 -3.54 -5.26 32.12
C VAL A 124 -4.55 -6.08 31.32
N ALA A 125 -5.29 -6.96 31.99
CA ALA A 125 -6.34 -7.75 31.35
C ALA A 125 -7.46 -6.86 30.77
N ALA A 126 -7.86 -5.82 31.49
CA ALA A 126 -8.87 -4.87 31.02
C ALA A 126 -8.43 -4.12 29.76
N TRP A 127 -7.18 -3.62 29.72
CA TRP A 127 -6.63 -2.98 28.53
C TRP A 127 -6.44 -3.96 27.37
N GLY A 128 -6.03 -5.20 27.65
CA GLY A 128 -5.93 -6.25 26.64
C GLY A 128 -7.27 -6.56 25.97
N ILE A 129 -8.34 -6.65 26.76
CA ILE A 129 -9.71 -6.83 26.26
C ILE A 129 -10.17 -5.59 25.47
N ALA A 130 -9.85 -4.38 25.93
CA ALA A 130 -10.19 -3.15 25.23
C ALA A 130 -9.51 -3.07 23.85
N VAL A 131 -8.22 -3.40 23.76
CA VAL A 131 -7.48 -3.45 22.49
C VAL A 131 -8.05 -4.54 21.58
N ALA A 132 -8.29 -5.75 22.12
CA ALA A 132 -8.89 -6.84 21.35
C ALA A 132 -10.30 -6.46 20.83
N GLY A 133 -11.09 -5.76 21.64
CA GLY A 133 -12.39 -5.22 21.25
C GLY A 133 -12.27 -4.18 20.14
N CYS A 134 -11.36 -3.22 20.25
CA CYS A 134 -11.11 -2.22 19.22
C CYS A 134 -10.66 -2.85 17.89
N VAL A 135 -9.73 -3.81 17.94
CA VAL A 135 -9.27 -4.57 16.76
C VAL A 135 -10.41 -5.39 16.16
N GLY A 136 -11.22 -6.04 16.98
CA GLY A 136 -12.38 -6.82 16.56
C GLY A 136 -13.45 -5.96 15.87
N ILE A 137 -13.79 -4.80 16.45
CA ILE A 137 -14.75 -3.86 15.88
C ILE A 137 -14.22 -3.27 14.57
N SER A 138 -12.94 -2.89 14.53
CA SER A 138 -12.31 -2.36 13.30
C SER A 138 -12.28 -3.40 12.18
N SER A 139 -12.02 -4.66 12.54
CA SER A 139 -12.09 -5.81 11.64
C SER A 139 -13.51 -6.12 11.15
N ALA A 140 -14.51 -5.97 12.02
CA ALA A 140 -15.91 -6.21 11.67
C ALA A 140 -16.44 -5.10 10.75
N LEU A 141 -16.07 -3.84 11.00
CA LEU A 141 -16.46 -2.70 10.16
C LEU A 141 -15.79 -2.72 8.78
N THR A 142 -14.54 -3.18 8.69
CA THR A 142 -13.88 -3.42 7.40
C THR A 142 -14.51 -4.57 6.64
N PHE A 143 -14.90 -5.66 7.33
CA PHE A 143 -15.62 -6.78 6.71
C PHE A 143 -17.03 -6.39 6.21
N SER A 144 -17.76 -5.58 6.96
CA SER A 144 -19.14 -5.15 6.63
C SER A 144 -19.21 -4.12 5.49
N ARG A 145 -18.07 -3.55 5.07
CA ARG A 145 -17.96 -2.61 3.94
C ARG A 145 -17.67 -3.28 2.59
N LYS A 146 -17.60 -4.62 2.54
CA LYS A 146 -17.52 -5.36 1.28
C LYS A 146 -18.93 -5.39 0.63
N PRO A 147 -19.16 -4.74 -0.52
CA PRO A 147 -20.40 -4.92 -1.29
C PRO A 147 -20.47 -6.32 -1.93
#